data_AF-A0A8T4L8Y1-F1
#
_entry.id   AF-A0A8T4L8Y1-F1
#
_cell.length_a   1.000
_cell.length_b   1.000
_cell.length_c   1.000
_cell.angle_alpha   90.00
_cell.angle_beta   90.00
_cell.angle_gamma   90.00
#
_symmetry.space_group_name_H-M   'P 1'
#
loop_
_entity.id
_entity.type
_entity.pdbx_description
1 polymer ?
#
loop_
_entity_poly.entity_id
_entity_poly.type
_entity_poly.pdbx_seq_one_letter_code
_entity_poly.pdbx_strand_id
1 'polypeptide(L)'
;MSDEISFDEFKKMDLRTATILAAEPVAGKDKLFRLSIDIGEESPRTIVSGLRPLYSVEQLVGRQIIVVSNLAARKIAGIESKGMLLAVGDGVTILSLVGLDKPMPNGLSVE
;
A
#
# COMPACT_ATOMS: atom_id res chain seq x y z
N MET A 1 -23.49 -8.59 -1.92
CA MET A 1 -22.97 -8.84 -0.56
C MET A 1 -22.09 -10.07 -0.67
N SER A 2 -20.89 -10.01 -0.11
CA SER A 2 -19.99 -11.17 -0.06
C SER A 2 -20.46 -12.13 1.03
N ASP A 3 -20.01 -13.38 0.96
CA ASP A 3 -20.26 -14.37 2.01
C ASP A 3 -19.58 -13.97 3.33
N GLU A 4 -20.16 -14.40 4.45
CA GLU A 4 -19.54 -14.25 5.77
C GLU A 4 -18.24 -15.06 5.83
N ILE A 5 -17.19 -14.47 6.40
CA ILE A 5 -15.92 -15.15 6.65
C ILE A 5 -15.70 -15.33 8.15
N SER A 6 -14.96 -16.36 8.51
CA SER A 6 -14.52 -16.57 9.89
C SER A 6 -13.46 -15.55 10.30
N PHE A 7 -13.34 -15.31 11.61
CA PHE A 7 -12.26 -14.48 12.15
C PHE A 7 -10.87 -15.06 11.87
N ASP A 8 -10.74 -16.39 11.80
CA ASP A 8 -9.49 -17.06 11.44
C ASP A 8 -9.09 -16.78 9.99
N GLU A 9 -10.06 -16.64 9.08
CA GLU A 9 -9.78 -16.22 7.70
C GLU A 9 -9.29 -14.77 7.64
N PHE A 10 -9.89 -13.86 8.43
CA PHE A 10 -9.38 -12.49 8.56
C PHE A 10 -7.93 -12.47 9.06
N LYS A 11 -7.63 -13.26 10.11
CA LYS A 11 -6.26 -13.37 10.67
C LYS A 11 -5.21 -13.92 9.70
N LYS A 12 -5.63 -14.61 8.62
CA LYS A 12 -4.69 -15.03 7.57
C LYS A 12 -4.18 -13.84 6.76
N MET A 13 -4.88 -12.70 6.76
CA MET A 13 -4.39 -11.48 6.12
C MET A 13 -3.39 -10.80 7.04
N ASP A 14 -2.17 -10.59 6.55
CA ASP A 14 -1.15 -9.86 7.29
C ASP A 14 -1.29 -8.37 6.93
N LEU A 15 -2.07 -7.66 7.76
CA LEU A 15 -2.33 -6.23 7.61
C LEU A 15 -1.40 -5.44 8.53
N ARG A 16 -0.68 -4.47 7.99
CA ARG A 16 0.37 -3.74 8.72
C ARG A 16 0.24 -2.24 8.57
N THR A 17 0.56 -1.52 9.65
CA THR A 17 0.86 -0.09 9.60
C THR A 17 2.15 0.14 8.82
N ALA A 18 2.16 1.19 7.99
CA ALA A 18 3.30 1.47 7.13
C ALA A 18 3.47 2.96 6.84
N THR A 19 4.67 3.36 6.44
CA THR A 19 4.98 4.73 6.00
C THR A 19 5.56 4.72 4.60
N ILE A 20 5.09 5.62 3.72
CA ILE A 20 5.69 5.81 2.40
C ILE A 20 6.99 6.60 2.55
N LEU A 21 8.14 5.99 2.26
CA LEU A 21 9.44 6.64 2.35
C LEU A 21 9.81 7.38 1.05
N ALA A 22 9.44 6.81 -0.10
CA ALA A 22 9.72 7.39 -1.41
C ALA A 22 8.63 7.03 -2.42
N ALA A 23 8.40 7.91 -3.39
CA ALA A 23 7.50 7.68 -4.51
C ALA A 23 8.18 8.15 -5.82
N GLU A 24 8.32 7.24 -6.77
CA GLU A 24 8.99 7.49 -8.05
C GLU A 24 8.06 7.15 -9.21
N PRO A 25 7.83 8.07 -10.18
CA PRO A 25 7.09 7.76 -11.39
C PRO A 25 7.73 6.60 -12.15
N VAL A 26 6.94 5.63 -12.57
CA VAL A 26 7.47 4.54 -13.42
C VAL A 26 7.60 5.05 -14.86
N ALA A 27 8.81 4.97 -15.42
CA ALA A 27 9.11 5.42 -16.77
C ALA A 27 8.19 4.72 -17.80
N GLY A 28 7.57 5.50 -18.70
CA GLY A 28 6.64 5.00 -19.70
C GLY A 28 5.30 4.49 -19.15
N LYS A 29 4.97 4.76 -17.88
CA LYS A 29 3.70 4.37 -17.25
C LYS A 29 3.09 5.56 -16.49
N ASP A 30 2.14 6.23 -17.13
CA ASP A 30 1.57 7.50 -16.64
C ASP A 30 0.70 7.35 -15.38
N LYS A 31 0.27 6.11 -15.09
CA LYS A 31 -0.58 5.82 -13.92
C LYS A 31 0.17 5.26 -12.73
N LEU A 32 1.45 4.89 -12.88
CA LEU A 32 2.14 4.08 -11.87
C LEU A 32 3.21 4.88 -11.11
N PHE A 33 3.19 4.70 -9.79
CA PHE A 33 4.31 4.97 -8.92
C PHE A 33 4.96 3.67 -8.45
N ARG A 34 6.28 3.69 -8.35
CA ARG A 34 7.07 2.78 -7.54
C ARG A 34 7.24 3.41 -6.16
N LEU A 35 6.72 2.76 -5.14
CA LEU A 35 6.78 3.24 -3.77
C LEU A 35 7.79 2.41 -2.96
N SER A 36 8.58 3.08 -2.14
CA SER A 36 9.37 2.47 -1.07
C SER A 36 8.60 2.62 0.23
N ILE A 37 8.24 1.51 0.86
CA ILE A 37 7.33 1.46 2.01
C ILE A 37 8.05 0.84 3.20
N ASP A 38 8.08 1.55 4.32
CA ASP A 38 8.53 1.01 5.60
C ASP A 38 7.36 0.32 6.31
N ILE A 39 7.54 -0.97 6.59
CA ILE A 39 6.58 -1.80 7.34
C ILE A 39 7.19 -2.37 8.63
N GLY A 40 8.27 -1.77 9.14
CA GLY A 40 8.98 -2.25 10.34
C GLY A 40 9.91 -3.45 10.09
N GLU A 41 10.26 -3.73 8.84
CA GLU A 41 11.26 -4.75 8.45
C GLU A 41 12.66 -4.13 8.32
N GLU A 42 13.70 -4.98 8.23
CA GLU A 42 15.09 -4.52 8.04
C GLU A 42 15.29 -3.67 6.78
N SER A 43 14.48 -3.90 5.74
CA SER A 43 14.55 -3.18 4.48
C SER A 43 13.17 -2.74 4.01
N PRO A 44 13.03 -1.54 3.42
CA PRO A 44 11.77 -1.09 2.85
C PRO A 44 11.31 -1.99 1.70
N ARG A 45 10.00 -2.17 1.60
CA ARG A 45 9.38 -2.94 0.51
C ARG A 45 9.08 -2.07 -0.69
N THR A 46 9.22 -2.65 -1.88
CA THR A 46 8.74 -2.02 -3.12
C THR A 46 7.27 -2.39 -3.34
N ILE A 47 6.39 -1.40 -3.47
CA ILE A 47 4.99 -1.55 -3.87
C ILE A 47 4.72 -0.67 -5.09
N VAL A 48 4.17 -1.26 -6.15
CA VAL A 48 3.76 -0.50 -7.35
C VAL A 48 2.28 -0.18 -7.23
N SER A 49 1.92 1.11 -7.37
CA SER A 49 0.55 1.57 -7.18
C SER A 49 0.08 2.52 -8.28
N GLY A 50 -1.23 2.53 -8.52
CA GLY A 50 -1.92 3.36 -9.52
C GLY A 50 -2.19 4.81 -9.10
N LEU A 51 -1.42 5.36 -8.16
CA LEU A 51 -1.75 6.64 -7.49
C LEU A 51 -1.36 7.90 -8.27
N ARG A 52 -0.52 7.75 -9.31
CA ARG A 52 0.08 8.88 -10.06
C ARG A 52 -0.92 9.89 -10.64
N PRO A 53 -2.12 9.51 -11.10
CA PRO A 53 -3.09 10.48 -11.60
C PRO A 53 -3.73 11.35 -10.50
N LEU A 54 -3.65 10.93 -9.24
CA LEU A 54 -4.41 11.53 -8.12
C LEU A 54 -3.53 12.11 -7.01
N TYR A 55 -2.26 11.71 -6.96
CA TYR A 55 -1.32 12.11 -5.92
C TYR A 55 -0.01 12.61 -6.51
N SER A 56 0.54 13.67 -5.92
CA SER A 56 1.92 14.08 -6.13
C SER A 56 2.87 13.31 -5.20
N VAL A 57 4.18 13.37 -5.47
CA VAL A 57 5.19 12.71 -4.63
C VAL A 57 5.17 13.28 -3.22
N GLU A 58 5.01 14.60 -3.09
CA GLU A 58 5.00 15.33 -1.83
C GLU A 58 3.79 14.99 -0.95
N GLN A 59 2.67 14.60 -1.57
CA GLN A 59 1.47 14.16 -0.86
C GLN A 59 1.58 12.73 -0.32
N LEU A 60 2.50 11.94 -0.89
CA LEU A 60 2.70 10.53 -0.55
C LEU A 60 3.81 10.35 0.48
N VAL A 61 4.98 10.96 0.27
CA VAL A 61 6.14 10.78 1.15
C VAL A 61 5.80 11.22 2.58
N GLY A 62 6.09 10.37 3.56
CA GLY A 62 5.77 10.57 4.98
C GLY A 62 4.35 10.21 5.38
N ARG A 63 3.46 9.86 4.43
CA ARG A 63 2.09 9.44 4.74
C ARG A 63 2.08 8.05 5.36
N GLN A 64 1.31 7.89 6.45
CA GLN A 64 1.01 6.59 7.04
C GLN A 64 -0.21 5.94 6.39
N ILE A 65 -0.09 4.65 6.10
CA ILE A 65 -1.05 3.85 5.37
C ILE A 65 -1.19 2.44 5.98
N ILE A 66 -2.22 1.71 5.57
CA ILE A 66 -2.33 0.27 5.80
C ILE A 66 -1.95 -0.51 4.54
N VAL A 67 -1.18 -1.57 4.72
CA VAL A 67 -0.80 -2.50 3.64
C VAL A 67 -1.14 -3.94 3.99
N VAL A 68 -1.38 -4.75 2.96
CA VAL A 68 -1.33 -6.22 3.05
C VAL A 68 0.09 -6.67 2.73
N SER A 69 0.79 -7.25 3.70
CA SER A 69 2.22 -7.65 3.60
C SER A 69 2.44 -9.11 3.17
N ASN A 70 1.43 -9.98 3.23
CA ASN A 70 1.59 -11.40 2.89
C ASN A 70 0.95 -11.84 1.56
N LEU A 71 0.63 -10.89 0.67
CA LEU A 71 0.26 -11.23 -0.70
C LEU A 71 1.47 -11.75 -1.48
N ALA A 72 1.24 -12.77 -2.31
CA ALA A 72 2.25 -13.24 -3.25
C ALA A 72 2.73 -12.07 -4.14
N ALA A 73 4.05 -11.96 -4.30
CA ALA A 73 4.65 -10.89 -5.09
C ALA A 73 4.13 -10.93 -6.54
N ARG A 74 3.90 -9.75 -7.11
CA ARG A 74 3.44 -9.61 -8.51
C ARG A 74 4.35 -8.69 -9.28
N LYS A 75 4.65 -9.05 -10.53
CA LYS A 75 5.45 -8.23 -11.43
C LYS A 75 4.53 -7.25 -12.16
N ILE A 76 4.69 -5.95 -11.91
CA ILE A 76 3.92 -4.88 -12.54
C ILE A 76 4.89 -3.98 -13.30
N ALA A 77 4.69 -3.84 -14.61
CA ALA A 77 5.58 -3.06 -15.49
C ALA A 77 7.08 -3.44 -15.33
N GLY A 78 7.37 -4.71 -15.08
CA GLY A 78 8.73 -5.21 -14.88
C GLY A 78 9.26 -5.12 -13.46
N ILE A 79 8.58 -4.41 -12.56
CA ILE A 79 8.96 -4.19 -11.15
C ILE A 79 8.26 -5.23 -10.28
N GLU A 80 8.99 -5.84 -9.35
CA GLU A 80 8.41 -6.76 -8.35
C GLU A 80 7.73 -5.95 -7.22
N SER A 81 6.41 -6.11 -7.10
CA SER A 81 5.58 -5.47 -6.06
C SER A 81 5.32 -6.48 -4.94
N LYS A 82 5.72 -6.15 -3.71
CA LYS A 82 5.69 -7.01 -2.51
C LYS A 82 4.66 -6.54 -1.48
N GLY A 83 3.43 -6.38 -1.92
CA GLY A 83 2.31 -6.00 -1.07
C GLY A 83 1.28 -5.19 -1.82
N MET A 84 0.26 -4.75 -1.08
CA MET A 84 -0.81 -3.90 -1.58
C MET A 84 -1.15 -2.88 -0.51
N LEU A 85 -1.14 -1.60 -0.86
CA LEU A 85 -1.72 -0.56 -0.02
C LEU A 85 -3.24 -0.58 -0.13
N LEU A 86 -3.92 -0.24 0.95
CA LEU A 86 -5.38 -0.17 0.98
C LEU A 86 -5.84 1.24 0.65
N ALA A 87 -6.87 1.31 -0.19
CA ALA A 87 -7.49 2.56 -0.60
C ALA A 87 -8.99 2.36 -0.83
N VAL A 88 -9.75 3.44 -0.63
CA VAL A 88 -11.18 3.51 -0.90
C VAL A 88 -11.39 4.36 -2.16
N GLY A 89 -12.15 3.86 -3.12
CA GLY A 89 -12.33 4.56 -4.38
C GLY A 89 -13.09 3.78 -5.43
N ASP A 90 -13.30 4.42 -6.58
CA ASP A 90 -13.87 3.81 -7.80
C ASP A 90 -12.79 3.13 -8.67
N GLY A 91 -11.53 3.20 -8.24
CA GLY A 91 -10.37 2.67 -8.97
C GLY A 91 -9.94 3.51 -10.16
N VAL A 92 -10.57 4.67 -10.41
CA VAL A 92 -10.35 5.47 -11.62
C VAL A 92 -10.21 6.97 -11.32
N THR A 93 -11.19 7.59 -10.67
CA THR A 93 -11.28 9.05 -10.51
C THR A 93 -11.20 9.50 -9.06
N ILE A 94 -11.60 8.65 -8.12
CA ILE A 94 -11.56 8.93 -6.69
C ILE A 94 -10.79 7.81 -5.99
N LEU A 95 -9.78 8.18 -5.22
CA LEU A 95 -8.99 7.23 -4.45
C LEU A 95 -8.45 7.92 -3.20
N SER A 96 -8.84 7.41 -2.04
CA SER A 96 -8.36 7.84 -0.73
C SER A 96 -7.58 6.71 -0.07
N LEU A 97 -6.33 6.96 0.31
CA LEU A 97 -5.52 5.99 1.03
C LEU A 97 -6.11 5.74 2.42
N VAL A 98 -6.23 4.47 2.82
CA VAL A 98 -6.60 4.09 4.18
C VAL A 98 -5.41 4.39 5.09
N GLY A 99 -5.61 5.33 6.02
CA GLY A 99 -4.61 5.78 6.98
C GLY A 99 -5.02 5.50 8.42
N LEU A 100 -4.31 6.14 9.35
CA LEU A 100 -4.52 6.03 10.79
C LEU A 100 -5.14 7.33 11.33
N ASP A 101 -5.93 7.20 12.39
CA ASP A 101 -6.49 8.34 13.14
C ASP A 101 -5.41 9.09 13.94
N LYS A 102 -4.32 8.41 14.28
CA LYS A 102 -3.15 8.95 14.98
C LYS A 102 -1.85 8.28 14.51
N PRO A 103 -0.68 8.91 14.72
CA PRO A 103 0.58 8.28 14.36
C PRO A 103 0.86 7.00 15.14
N MET A 104 1.31 5.95 14.46
CA MET A 104 1.65 4.66 15.07
C MET A 104 3.04 4.17 14.59
N PRO A 105 3.73 3.32 15.36
CA PRO A 105 4.91 2.60 14.85
C PRO A 105 4.60 1.84 13.55
N ASN A 106 5.58 1.77 12.65
CA ASN A 106 5.48 0.92 11.45
C ASN A 106 5.55 -0.56 11.84
N GLY A 107 4.85 -1.43 11.10
CA GLY A 107 4.86 -2.89 11.26
C GLY A 107 3.93 -3.45 12.32
N LEU A 108 3.10 -2.63 12.96
CA LEU A 108 2.06 -3.14 13.85
C LEU A 108 0.96 -3.84 13.05
N SER A 109 0.49 -4.97 13.57
CA SER A 109 -0.65 -5.70 13.01
C SER A 109 -1.93 -4.91 13.17
N VAL A 110 -2.79 -4.95 12.17
CA VAL A 110 -4.20 -4.55 12.31
C VAL A 110 -4.98 -5.72 12.91
N GLU A 111 -5.87 -5.42 13.86
CA GLU A 111 -6.66 -6.38 14.64
C GLU A 111 -8.17 -6.15 14.47
#